data_AF-A0A957WZ73-F1
#
_entry.id   AF-A0A957WZ73-F1
#
_cell.length_a   1.000
_cell.length_b   1.000
_cell.length_c   1.000
_cell.angle_alpha   90.00
_cell.angle_beta   90.00
_cell.angle_gamma   90.00
#
_symmetry.space_group_name_H-M   'P 1'
#
loop_
_entity.id
_entity.type
_entity.pdbx_description
1 polymer ?
#
loop_
_entity_poly.entity_id
_entity_poly.type
_entity_poly.pdbx_seq_one_letter_code
_entity_poly.pdbx_strand_id
1 'polypeptide(L)' 'MIFIGIDLAWSSRNYSGGAVIRDNHLLAYTGTLGDDRALIAFIAAHLNEEAGAVVAVDAPLRVPNSTGARLCDRLLSA' A
#
# COMPACT_ATOMS: atom_id res chain seq x y z
N MET A 1 -4.66 19.47 -2.89
CA MET A 1 -3.94 18.21 -3.18
C MET A 1 -4.45 17.14 -2.24
N ILE A 2 -4.59 15.91 -2.71
CA ILE A 2 -5.08 14.79 -1.89
C ILE A 2 -3.95 13.80 -1.69
N PHE A 3 -3.79 13.32 -0.47
CA PHE A 3 -2.81 12.30 -0.12
C PHE A 3 -3.56 11.05 0.35
N ILE A 4 -3.26 9.92 -0.27
CA ILE A 4 -3.86 8.63 0.07
C ILE A 4 -2.74 7.70 0.50
N GLY A 5 -2.78 7.23 1.74
CA GLY A 5 -1.87 6.21 2.24
C GLY A 5 -2.52 4.84 2.16
N ILE A 6 -1.81 3.85 1.63
CA ILE A 6 -2.22 2.45 1.56
C ILE A 6 -1.19 1.61 2.31
N ASP A 7 -1.65 0.81 3.26
CA ASP A 7 -0.88 -0.26 3.91
C ASP A 7 -1.34 -1.59 3.30
N LEU A 8 -0.59 -2.08 2.31
CA LEU A 8 -0.99 -3.23 1.51
C LEU A 8 -0.71 -4.53 2.26
N ALA A 9 -1.73 -5.39 2.33
CA ALA A 9 -1.61 -6.65 3.03
C ALA A 9 -0.66 -7.64 2.32
N TRP A 10 0.01 -8.48 3.12
CA TRP A 10 0.91 -9.55 2.63
C TRP A 10 0.23 -10.67 1.83
N SER A 11 -1.09 -10.82 1.97
CA SER A 11 -1.84 -11.84 1.25
C SER A 11 -3.33 -11.48 1.19
N SER A 12 -4.05 -12.11 0.26
CA SER A 12 -5.50 -11.98 0.10
C SER A 12 -6.34 -12.51 1.28
N ARG A 13 -5.71 -13.11 2.29
CA ARG A 13 -6.39 -13.53 3.54
C ARG A 13 -6.47 -12.41 4.57
N ASN A 14 -5.69 -11.35 4.39
CA ASN A 14 -5.59 -10.22 5.30
C ASN A 14 -6.18 -8.98 4.64
N TYR A 15 -6.61 -8.02 5.45
CA TYR A 15 -7.12 -6.73 4.97
C TYR A 15 -5.99 -5.71 4.86
N SER A 16 -6.05 -4.88 3.84
CA SER A 16 -5.20 -3.70 3.67
C SER A 16 -5.82 -2.51 4.39
N GLY A 17 -4.96 -1.59 4.82
CA GLY A 17 -5.31 -0.30 5.40
C GLY A 17 -5.36 0.80 4.35
N GLY A 18 -6.19 1.80 4.59
CA GLY A 18 -6.27 3.00 3.76
C GLY A 18 -6.54 4.24 4.61
N ALA A 19 -5.93 5.37 4.25
CA ALA A 19 -6.18 6.67 4.88
C ALA A 19 -6.14 7.79 3.83
N VAL A 20 -7.02 8.78 3.97
CA VAL A 20 -7.11 9.93 3.05
C VAL A 20 -6.93 11.23 3.82
N ILE A 21 -5.98 12.05 3.38
CA ILE A 21 -5.66 13.36 3.94
C ILE A 21 -5.83 14.44 2.88
N ARG A 22 -6.51 15.53 3.24
CA ARG A 22 -6.61 16.76 2.45
C ARG A 22 -6.54 17.94 3.40
N ASP A 23 -5.82 18.99 3.03
CA ASP A 23 -5.70 20.22 3.83
C ASP A 23 -5.31 19.94 5.30
N ASN A 24 -4.38 19.00 5.48
CA ASN A 24 -3.89 18.50 6.77
C ASN A 24 -4.94 17.79 7.66
N HIS A 25 -6.11 17.46 7.13
CA HIS A 25 -7.18 16.78 7.86
C HIS A 25 -7.36 15.35 7.37
N LEU A 26 -7.57 14.41 8.29
CA LEU A 26 -7.96 13.03 7.98
C LEU A 26 -9.44 13.01 7.57
N LEU A 27 -9.72 12.66 6.33
CA LEU A 27 -11.07 12.63 5.78
C LEU A 27 -11.72 11.25 5.86
N ALA A 28 -10.93 10.19 5.69
CA ALA A 28 -11.39 8.81 5.72
C ALA A 28 -10.26 7.89 6.12
N TYR A 29 -10.60 6.78 6.78
CA TYR A 29 -9.68 5.68 7.04
C TYR A 29 -10.44 4.35 7.10
N THR A 30 -9.75 3.26 6.82
CA THR A 30 -10.29 1.91 6.92
C THR A 30 -9.15 0.89 7.09
N GLY A 31 -9.48 -0.26 7.67
CA GLY A 31 -8.59 -1.43 7.79
C GLY A 31 -9.21 -2.69 7.22
N THR A 32 -10.22 -2.57 6.33
CA THR A 32 -11.04 -3.69 5.85
C THR A 32 -11.00 -3.86 4.32
N LEU A 33 -9.98 -3.34 3.65
CA LEU A 33 -9.83 -3.46 2.19
C LEU A 33 -9.32 -4.86 1.84
N GLY A 34 -10.24 -5.77 1.47
CA GLY A 34 -9.93 -7.19 1.33
C GLY A 34 -9.35 -7.63 -0.01
N ASP A 35 -9.60 -6.87 -1.07
CA ASP A 35 -9.10 -7.17 -2.41
C ASP A 35 -8.74 -5.90 -3.19
N ASP A 36 -8.05 -6.07 -4.32
CA ASP A 36 -7.62 -4.95 -5.16
C ASP A 36 -8.79 -4.09 -5.64
N ARG A 37 -9.99 -4.68 -5.81
CA ARG A 37 -11.19 -3.93 -6.20
C ARG A 37 -11.62 -2.98 -5.09
N ALA A 38 -11.64 -3.44 -3.83
CA ALA A 38 -11.92 -2.60 -2.68
C ALA A 38 -10.89 -1.47 -2.54
N LEU A 39 -9.60 -1.74 -2.77
CA LEU A 39 -8.57 -0.70 -2.78
C LEU A 39 -8.82 0.35 -3.87
N ILE A 40 -9.04 -0.09 -5.11
CA ILE A 40 -9.29 0.82 -6.24
C ILE A 40 -10.55 1.65 -5.99
N ALA A 41 -11.62 1.03 -5.48
CA ALA A 41 -12.86 1.73 -5.14
C ALA A 41 -12.66 2.78 -4.04
N PHE A 42 -11.89 2.45 -2.99
CA PHE A 42 -11.54 3.39 -1.93
C PHE A 42 -10.75 4.59 -2.48
N ILE A 43 -9.74 4.34 -3.32
CA ILE A 43 -8.96 5.42 -3.95
C ILE A 43 -9.86 6.29 -4.83
N ALA A 44 -10.64 5.68 -5.72
CA ALA A 44 -11.49 6.36 -6.69
C ALA A 44 -12.54 7.27 -6.01
N ALA A 45 -13.11 6.83 -4.88
CA ALA A 45 -14.08 7.61 -4.11
C ALA A 45 -13.53 8.95 -3.59
N HIS A 46 -12.20 9.11 -3.57
CA HIS A 46 -11.53 10.29 -3.04
C HIS A 46 -10.71 11.05 -4.07
N LEU A 47 -10.66 10.63 -5.33
CA LEU A 47 -9.99 11.39 -6.39
C LEU A 47 -10.79 12.65 -6.75
N ASN A 48 -10.08 13.68 -7.21
CA ASN A 48 -10.67 14.91 -7.76
C ASN A 48 -10.13 15.10 -9.17
N GLU A 49 -10.99 15.30 -10.17
CA GLU A 49 -10.54 15.48 -11.55
C GLU A 49 -9.83 16.82 -11.78
N GLU A 50 -10.15 17.84 -10.98
CA GLU A 50 -9.58 19.18 -11.08
C GLU A 50 -8.25 19.32 -10.33
N ALA A 51 -7.87 18.35 -9.51
CA ALA A 51 -6.66 18.42 -8.69
C ALA A 51 -5.95 17.06 -8.59
N GLY A 52 -4.62 17.06 -8.75
CA GLY A 52 -3.82 15.85 -8.61
C GLY A 52 -3.97 15.16 -7.23
N ALA A 53 -3.57 13.90 -7.19
CA ALA A 53 -3.48 13.10 -5.98
C ALA A 53 -2.11 12.42 -5.89
N VAL A 54 -1.63 12.24 -4.66
CA VAL A 54 -0.46 11.41 -4.35
C VAL A 54 -0.97 10.18 -3.61
N VAL A 55 -0.68 9.00 -4.15
CA VAL A 55 -0.99 7.72 -3.50
C VAL A 55 0.32 7.10 -3.04
N ALA A 56 0.53 7.06 -1.72
CA ALA A 56 1.65 6.39 -1.09
C ALA A 56 1.24 4.95 -0.77
N VAL A 57 2.04 3.98 -1.23
CA VAL A 57 1.78 2.55 -1.03
C VAL A 57 2.92 1.96 -0.21
N ASP A 58 2.62 1.57 1.02
CA ASP A 58 3.46 0.65 1.78
C ASP A 58 3.09 -0.77 1.35
N ALA A 59 4.04 -1.47 0.75
CA ALA A 59 3.80 -2.78 0.17
C ALA A 59 4.88 -3.79 0.59
N PRO A 60 4.49 -5.05 0.80
CA PRO A 60 5.42 -6.15 0.99
C PRO A 60 6.49 -6.20 -0.09
N LEU A 61 7.75 -6.35 0.33
CA LEU A 61 8.86 -6.56 -0.61
C LEU A 61 8.87 -8.01 -1.11
N ARG A 62 8.73 -8.20 -2.41
CA ARG A 62 9.07 -9.46 -3.05
C ARG A 62 10.57 -9.51 -3.28
N VAL A 63 11.27 -10.37 -2.55
CA VAL A 63 12.72 -10.56 -2.72
C VAL A 63 13.01 -11.92 -3.36
N PRO A 64 13.30 -11.99 -4.67
CA PRO A 64 13.58 -13.25 -5.34
C PRO A 64 14.80 -13.96 -4.73
N ASN A 65 14.67 -15.27 -4.48
CA ASN A 65 15.76 -16.12 -4.00
C ASN A 65 15.74 -17.46 -4.74
N SER A 66 15.93 -17.43 -6.07
CA SER A 66 15.83 -18.62 -6.92
C SER A 66 16.92 -19.67 -6.65
N THR A 67 18.05 -19.26 -6.07
CA THR A 67 19.22 -20.12 -5.82
C THR A 67 19.32 -20.60 -4.37
N GLY A 68 18.29 -20.39 -3.54
CA GLY A 68 18.26 -20.80 -2.14
C GLY A 68 19.01 -19.88 -1.17
N ALA A 69 20.08 -19.22 -1.62
CA ALA A 69 20.76 -18.16 -0.86
C ALA A 69 21.15 -16.99 -1.76
N ARG A 70 20.98 -15.76 -1.27
CA ARG A 70 21.46 -14.52 -1.92
C ARG A 70 22.89 -14.22 -1.49
N LEU A 71 23.53 -13.27 -2.17
CA LEU A 71 24.88 -12.84 -1.81
C LEU A 71 24.92 -12.28 -0.37
N CYS A 72 23.98 -11.42 0.00
CA CYS A 72 23.91 -10.86 1.35
C CYS A 72 23.79 -11.96 2.42
N ASP A 73 22.99 -12.99 2.17
CA ASP A 73 22.84 -14.13 3.09
C ASP A 73 24.18 -14.85 3.27
N ARG A 74 24.91 -15.12 2.18
CA ARG A 74 26.23 -15.76 2.23
C ARG A 74 27.29 -14.91 2.95
N LEU A 75 27.30 -13.60 2.73
CA LEU A 75 28.25 -12.68 3.34
C LEU A 75 28.06 -12.58 4.86
N LEU A 76 26.85 -12.84 5.38
CA LEU A 76 26.53 -12.83 6.80
C LEU A 76 26.66 -14.21 7.47
N SER A 77 26.88 -15.28 6.68
CA SER A 77 26.97 -16.66 7.18
C SER A 77 28.40 -17.14 7.44
N ALA A 78 29.39 -16.24 7.30
CA ALA A 78 30.81 -16.53 7.47
C ALA A 78 31.29 -16.33 8.91
#